data_AF-G2DH64-F1
#
_entry.id   AF-G2DH64-F1
#
_cell.length_a   1.000
_cell.length_b   1.000
_cell.length_c   1.000
_cell.angle_alpha   90.00
_cell.angle_beta   90.00
_cell.angle_gamma   90.00
#
_symmetry.space_group_name_H-M   'P 1'
#
loop_
_entity.id
_entity.type
_entity.pdbx_description
1 polymer ?
#
loop_
_entity_poly.entity_id
_entity_poly.type
_entity_poly.pdbx_seq_one_letter_code
_entity_poly.pdbx_strand_id
1 'polypeptide(L)'
;MRMFDPKLIDELAERLAGSVPGGIQLLQADLQKNLRTTLEAGLTRMNLVTREEFDVQRAVLTRTREKLSRLEAEIRELEAQIAKRS
;
A
#
# COMPACT_ATOMS: atom_id res chain seq x y z
N MET A 1 16.66 -4.06 3.16
CA MET A 1 16.53 -2.61 2.93
C MET A 1 16.37 -2.30 1.43
N ARG A 2 15.15 -2.38 0.91
CA ARG A 2 14.71 -1.58 -0.24
C ARG A 2 13.26 -1.17 0.05
N MET A 3 13.08 0.08 0.45
CA MET A 3 11.77 0.65 0.80
C MET A 3 10.87 0.82 -0.43
N PHE A 4 11.44 0.82 -1.64
CA PHE A 4 10.74 0.94 -2.93
C PHE A 4 11.37 0.03 -3.98
N ASP A 5 10.53 -0.52 -4.87
CA ASP A 5 11.00 -1.32 -6.01
C ASP A 5 11.30 -0.37 -7.20
N PRO A 6 12.56 -0.24 -7.63
CA PRO A 6 12.93 0.59 -8.79
C PRO A 6 12.14 0.21 -10.05
N LYS A 7 11.73 -1.05 -10.19
CA LYS A 7 10.96 -1.53 -11.35
C LYS A 7 9.60 -0.86 -11.46
N LEU A 8 8.94 -0.56 -10.34
CA LEU A 8 7.64 0.11 -10.33
C LEU A 8 7.74 1.57 -10.80
N ILE A 9 8.84 2.25 -10.45
CA ILE A 9 9.11 3.61 -10.90
C ILE A 9 9.40 3.61 -12.41
N ASP A 10 10.18 2.63 -12.87
CA ASP A 10 10.49 2.48 -14.29
C ASP A 10 9.21 2.20 -15.12
N GLU A 11 8.32 1.29 -14.67
CA GLU A 11 7.03 1.00 -15.33
C GLU A 11 6.09 2.22 -15.35
N LEU A 12 6.03 3.00 -14.26
CA LEU A 12 5.24 4.23 -14.21
C LEU A 12 5.81 5.30 -15.15
N ALA A 13 7.12 5.48 -15.18
CA ALA A 13 7.78 6.41 -16.08
C ALA A 13 7.56 6.03 -17.55
N GLU A 14 7.61 4.73 -17.88
CA GLU A 14 7.35 4.21 -19.22
C GLU A 14 5.89 4.43 -19.66
N ARG A 15 4.91 4.13 -18.78
CA ARG A 15 3.49 4.39 -19.06
C ARG A 15 3.18 5.87 -19.27
N LEU A 16 3.79 6.74 -18.46
CA LEU A 16 3.62 8.18 -18.59
C LEU A 16 4.28 8.71 -19.86
N ALA A 17 5.49 8.27 -20.18
CA ALA A 17 6.17 8.63 -21.42
C ALA A 17 5.41 8.12 -22.67
N GLY A 18 4.82 6.92 -22.59
CA GLY A 18 3.98 6.34 -23.64
C GLY A 18 2.64 7.04 -23.87
N SER A 19 2.19 7.89 -22.94
CA SER A 19 0.99 8.71 -23.07
C SER A 19 1.23 10.07 -23.74
N VAL A 20 2.48 10.40 -24.07
CA VAL A 20 2.86 11.67 -24.71
C VAL A 20 2.54 11.62 -26.22
N PRO A 21 1.87 12.64 -26.80
CA PRO A 21 1.55 12.69 -28.22
C PRO A 21 2.78 12.54 -29.13
N GLY A 22 2.61 11.85 -30.26
CA GLY A 22 3.70 11.37 -31.13
C GLY A 22 4.65 12.40 -31.74
N GLY A 23 4.47 13.70 -31.48
CA GLY A 23 5.39 14.75 -31.94
C GLY A 23 6.70 14.85 -31.14
N ILE A 24 6.86 14.11 -30.03
CA ILE A 24 7.96 14.30 -29.06
C ILE A 24 8.88 13.06 -28.95
N GLN A 25 8.81 12.14 -29.90
CA GLN A 25 9.57 10.86 -29.86
C GLN A 25 11.10 11.04 -29.83
N LEU A 26 11.64 12.11 -30.41
CA LEU A 26 13.08 12.42 -30.33
C LEU A 26 13.55 12.83 -28.91
N LEU A 27 12.63 13.25 -28.05
CA LEU A 27 12.91 13.66 -26.66
C LEU A 27 12.39 12.64 -25.64
N GLN A 28 11.91 11.48 -26.09
CA GLN A 28 11.30 10.47 -25.23
C GLN A 28 12.26 9.98 -24.13
N ALA A 29 13.53 9.75 -24.47
CA ALA A 29 14.53 9.27 -23.51
C ALA A 29 14.83 10.32 -22.41
N ASP A 30 14.98 11.59 -22.80
CA ASP A 30 15.21 12.69 -21.85
C ASP A 30 13.97 12.96 -20.98
N LEU A 31 12.78 12.87 -21.57
CA LEU A 31 11.52 12.94 -20.83
C LEU A 31 11.39 11.80 -19.82
N GLN A 32 11.66 10.56 -20.22
CA GLN A 32 11.61 9.41 -19.33
C GLN A 32 12.56 9.59 -18.14
N LYS A 33 13.78 10.05 -18.38
CA LYS A 33 14.78 10.32 -17.32
C LYS A 33 14.31 11.42 -16.36
N ASN A 34 13.77 12.51 -16.89
CA ASN A 34 13.26 13.63 -16.08
C ASN A 34 12.01 13.24 -15.28
N LEU A 35 11.10 12.46 -15.88
CA LEU A 35 9.92 11.91 -15.21
C LEU A 35 10.32 10.97 -14.08
N ARG A 36 11.24 10.03 -14.33
CA ARG A 36 11.77 9.14 -13.29
C ARG A 36 12.36 9.91 -12.12
N THR A 37 13.22 10.90 -12.39
CA THR A 37 13.86 11.71 -11.34
C THR A 37 12.82 12.49 -10.52
N THR A 38 11.78 13.02 -11.19
CA THR A 38 10.71 13.77 -10.53
C THR A 38 9.80 12.85 -9.70
N LEU A 39 9.50 11.65 -10.19
CA LEU A 39 8.75 10.62 -9.45
C LEU A 39 9.52 10.12 -8.25
N GLU A 40 10.82 9.84 -8.38
CA GLU A 40 11.69 9.46 -7.27
C GLU A 40 11.73 10.57 -6.20
N ALA A 41 11.90 11.83 -6.62
CA ALA A 41 11.89 12.97 -5.70
C ALA A 41 10.52 13.20 -5.03
N GLY A 42 9.41 12.98 -5.75
CA GLY A 42 8.06 13.09 -5.22
C GLY A 42 7.74 11.99 -4.21
N LEU A 43 8.02 10.74 -4.56
CA LEU A 43 7.81 9.58 -3.69
C LEU A 43 8.68 9.64 -2.43
N THR A 44 9.91 10.14 -2.52
CA THR A 44 10.79 10.34 -1.35
C THR A 44 10.23 11.38 -0.37
N ARG A 45 9.48 12.37 -0.85
CA ARG A 45 8.81 13.37 0.01
C ARG A 45 7.51 12.87 0.62
N MET A 46 6.95 11.78 0.11
CA MET A 46 5.78 11.16 0.72
C MET A 46 6.26 10.33 1.93
N ASN A 47 5.54 10.40 3.05
CA ASN A 47 5.81 9.59 4.25
C ASN A 47 5.43 8.11 4.02
N LEU A 48 6.07 7.50 3.02
CA LEU A 48 5.78 6.15 2.56
C LEU A 48 6.37 5.14 3.56
N VAL A 49 5.51 4.26 4.05
CA VAL A 49 5.93 3.10 4.84
C VAL A 49 6.52 2.04 3.92
N THR A 50 7.47 1.27 4.44
CA THR A 50 8.04 0.15 3.69
C THR A 50 6.99 -0.93 3.45
N ARG A 51 7.20 -1.74 2.41
CA ARG A 51 6.35 -2.91 2.15
C ARG A 51 6.28 -3.85 3.36
N GLU A 52 7.42 -4.05 4.02
CA GLU A 52 7.53 -4.91 5.21
C GLU A 52 6.73 -4.35 6.39
N GLU A 53 6.86 -3.05 6.69
CA GLU A 53 6.06 -2.39 7.74
C GLU A 53 4.57 -2.46 7.44
N PHE A 54 4.18 -2.26 6.18
CA PHE A 54 2.78 -2.39 5.77
C PHE A 54 2.24 -3.81 6.00
N ASP A 55 3.01 -4.84 5.61
CA ASP A 55 2.62 -6.23 5.80
C ASP A 55 2.54 -6.60 7.29
N VAL A 56 3.44 -6.07 8.13
CA VAL A 56 3.36 -6.20 9.59
C VAL A 56 2.08 -5.56 10.15
N GLN A 57 1.78 -4.32 9.76
CA GLN A 57 0.55 -3.64 10.22
C GLN A 57 -0.71 -4.38 9.79
N ARG A 58 -0.72 -4.92 8.56
CA ARG A 58 -1.81 -5.76 8.06
C ARG A 58 -1.97 -7.03 8.92
N ALA A 59 -0.88 -7.71 9.27
CA ALA A 59 -0.93 -8.90 10.11
C ALA A 59 -1.46 -8.59 11.52
N VAL A 60 -1.03 -7.47 12.12
CA VAL A 60 -1.57 -6.99 13.40
C VAL A 60 -3.07 -6.76 13.30
N LEU A 61 -3.54 -6.08 12.25
CA LEU A 61 -4.97 -5.82 12.03
C LEU A 61 -5.79 -7.10 11.85
N THR A 62 -5.27 -8.09 11.14
CA THR A 62 -5.93 -9.40 11.01
C THR A 62 -6.09 -10.05 12.37
N ARG A 63 -5.02 -10.11 13.17
CA ARG A 63 -5.04 -10.71 14.50
C ARG A 63 -5.99 -9.99 15.46
N THR A 64 -6.07 -8.66 15.39
CA THR A 64 -7.00 -7.91 16.24
C THR A 64 -8.45 -8.18 15.87
N ARG A 65 -8.78 -8.31 14.58
CA ARG A 65 -10.12 -8.71 14.12
C ARG A 65 -10.51 -10.11 14.59
N GLU A 66 -9.60 -11.06 14.50
CA GLU A 66 -9.84 -12.43 15.02
C GLU A 66 -10.10 -12.41 16.52
N LYS A 67 -9.27 -11.69 17.29
CA LYS A 67 -9.46 -11.56 18.73
C LYS A 67 -10.78 -10.87 19.08
N LEU A 68 -11.16 -9.84 18.34
CA LEU A 68 -12.43 -9.13 18.52
C LEU A 68 -13.61 -10.06 18.29
N SER A 69 -13.62 -10.79 17.17
CA SER A 69 -14.70 -11.74 16.85
C SER A 69 -14.86 -12.82 17.92
N ARG A 70 -13.74 -13.32 18.48
CA ARG A 70 -13.78 -14.29 19.57
C ARG A 70 -14.39 -13.68 20.84
N LEU A 71 -13.97 -12.48 21.23
CA LEU A 71 -14.52 -11.80 22.41
C LEU A 71 -16.03 -11.52 22.24
N GLU A 72 -16.47 -11.11 21.06
CA GLU A 72 -17.90 -10.94 20.75
C GLU A 72 -18.69 -12.25 20.85
N ALA A 73 -18.08 -13.39 20.52
CA ALA A 73 -18.71 -14.70 20.70
C ALA A 73 -18.78 -15.08 22.19
N GLU A 74 -17.70 -14.87 22.94
CA GLU A 74 -17.66 -15.13 24.39
C GLU A 74 -18.69 -14.28 25.14
N ILE A 75 -18.81 -12.99 24.81
CA ILE A 75 -19.80 -12.10 25.41
C ILE A 75 -21.23 -12.59 25.13
N ARG A 76 -21.56 -12.95 23.88
CA ARG A 76 -22.89 -13.46 23.53
C ARG A 76 -23.26 -14.73 24.29
N GLU A 77 -22.29 -15.63 24.46
CA GLU A 77 -22.50 -16.85 25.22
C GLU A 77 -22.77 -16.55 26.70
N LEU A 78 -22.01 -15.63 27.30
CA LEU A 78 -22.21 -15.19 28.68
C LEU A 78 -23.58 -14.49 28.86
N GLU A 79 -23.96 -13.60 27.95
CA GLU A 79 -25.27 -12.95 27.94
C GLU A 79 -26.41 -13.97 27.86
N ALA A 80 -26.28 -14.99 27.02
CA ALA A 80 -27.27 -16.07 26.90
C ALA A 80 -27.36 -16.91 28.19
N GLN A 81 -26.23 -17.18 28.87
CA GLN A 81 -26.21 -17.89 30.14
C GLN A 81 -26.86 -17.09 31.27
N ILE A 82 -26.65 -15.78 31.31
CA ILE A 82 -27.30 -14.89 32.29
C ILE A 82 -28.81 -14.85 32.05
N ALA A 83 -29.24 -14.70 30.79
CA ALA A 83 -30.67 -14.69 30.44
C ALA A 83 -31.37 -16.02 30.75
N LYS A 84 -30.65 -17.16 30.72
CA LYS A 84 -31.18 -18.47 31.13
C LYS A 84 -31.29 -18.63 32.65
N ARG A 85 -30.60 -17.80 33.44
CA ARG A 85 -30.58 -17.86 34.91
C ARG A 85 -31.56 -16.90 35.58
N SER A 86 -32.08 -15.92 34.85
CA SER A 86 -33.18 -15.02 35.26
C SER A 86 -34.53 -15.60 34.88
#